data_AF-A0A956LK15-F1
#
_entry.id   AF-A0A956LK15-F1
#
_cell.length_a   1.000
_cell.length_b   1.000
_cell.length_c   1.000
_cell.angle_alpha   90.00
_cell.angle_beta   90.00
_cell.angle_gamma   90.00
#
_symmetry.space_group_name_H-M   'P 1'
#
loop_
_entity.id
_entity.type
_entity.pdbx_description
1 polymer ?
#
loop_
_entity_poly.entity_id
_entity_poly.type
_entity_poly.pdbx_seq_one_letter_code
_entity_poly.pdbx_strand_id
1 'polypeptide(L)'
;MARSRQGADEGQRPRTAADRVERERRYMVALGQRIRGMREERGLTQQAVAEIAGVATDMVSRLENGRYTSPGLRTLLRIADALGVPLASVMPDAGGAVVGSAESALKARLLTLAHRARPQDLELVVELAQTVINRSGRA
;
A
#
# COMPACT_ATOMS: atom_id res chain seq x y z
N MET A 1 23.16 10.62 34.90
CA MET A 1 22.94 11.68 33.90
C MET A 1 23.47 11.16 32.57
N ALA A 2 22.81 11.12 31.42
CA ALA A 2 21.43 11.32 31.00
C ALA A 2 21.19 10.28 29.87
N ARG A 3 20.03 9.63 29.84
CA ARG A 3 19.68 8.66 28.79
C ARG A 3 19.20 9.45 27.58
N SER A 4 20.01 9.54 26.52
CA SER A 4 19.55 10.03 25.21
C SER A 4 18.71 8.94 24.56
N ARG A 5 17.38 9.08 24.71
CA ARG A 5 16.37 8.30 24.01
C ARG A 5 16.13 8.91 22.63
N GLN A 6 15.93 8.02 21.66
CA GLN A 6 15.04 8.16 20.49
C GLN A 6 15.40 9.20 19.42
N GLY A 7 15.95 8.69 18.31
CA GLY A 7 15.86 9.28 16.97
C GLY A 7 15.34 8.28 15.95
N ALA A 8 14.49 7.34 16.36
CA ALA A 8 13.89 6.34 15.47
C ALA A 8 12.52 6.82 15.01
N ASP A 9 12.45 7.17 13.72
CA ASP A 9 11.25 7.12 12.88
C ASP A 9 10.04 7.93 13.39
N GLU A 10 10.17 9.25 13.36
CA GLU A 10 9.01 10.15 13.34
C GLU A 10 8.31 10.04 11.97
N GLY A 11 7.62 8.92 11.74
CA GLY A 11 6.64 8.78 10.68
C GLY A 11 5.64 9.94 10.79
N GLN A 12 5.78 10.88 9.86
CA GLN A 12 5.14 12.20 9.78
C GLN A 12 3.68 12.20 10.25
N ARG A 13 3.44 12.40 11.56
CA ARG A 13 2.07 12.65 12.05
C ARG A 13 1.61 13.99 11.46
N PRO A 14 0.40 14.07 10.89
CA PRO A 14 -0.11 15.32 10.32
C PRO A 14 -0.11 16.40 11.41
N ARG A 15 0.58 17.51 11.14
CA ARG A 15 0.80 18.59 12.12
C ARG A 15 -0.41 19.52 12.21
N THR A 16 -1.24 19.54 11.16
CA THR A 16 -2.44 20.38 11.04
C THR A 16 -3.64 19.63 10.43
N ALA A 17 -4.84 20.20 10.55
CA ALA A 17 -6.04 19.68 9.90
C ALA A 17 -5.93 19.70 8.36
N ALA A 18 -5.25 20.70 7.80
CA ALA A 18 -4.99 20.77 6.36
C ALA A 18 -4.08 19.63 5.88
N ASP A 19 -3.04 19.29 6.65
CA ASP A 19 -2.16 18.15 6.34
C ASP A 19 -2.91 16.82 6.32
N ARG A 20 -3.90 16.67 7.21
CA ARG A 20 -4.74 15.47 7.28
C ARG A 20 -5.58 15.32 6.01
N VAL A 21 -6.29 16.38 5.61
CA VAL A 21 -7.15 16.37 4.41
C VAL A 21 -6.33 16.07 3.16
N GLU A 22 -5.15 16.68 3.03
CA GLU A 22 -4.28 16.44 1.88
C GLU A 22 -3.70 15.02 1.89
N ARG A 23 -3.36 14.47 3.06
CA ARG A 23 -2.94 13.07 3.20
C ARG A 23 -4.06 12.11 2.80
N GLU A 24 -5.29 12.36 3.25
CA GLU A 24 -6.47 11.57 2.88
C GLU A 24 -6.72 11.62 1.38
N ARG A 25 -6.69 12.82 0.77
CA ARG A 25 -6.83 13.00 -0.68
C ARG A 25 -5.78 12.20 -1.46
N ARG A 26 -4.50 12.32 -1.10
CA ARG A 26 -3.40 11.57 -1.75
C ARG A 26 -3.59 10.06 -1.61
N TYR A 27 -4.03 9.60 -0.45
CA TYR A 27 -4.34 8.18 -0.22
C TYR A 27 -5.45 7.68 -1.14
N MET A 28 -6.53 8.46 -1.27
CA MET A 28 -7.66 8.10 -2.14
C MET A 28 -7.30 8.07 -3.63
N VAL A 29 -6.44 8.98 -4.10
CA VAL A 29 -5.91 8.96 -5.46
C VAL A 29 -5.07 7.71 -5.71
N ALA A 30 -4.17 7.37 -4.78
CA ALA A 30 -3.34 6.17 -4.90
C ALA A 30 -4.16 4.87 -4.90
N LEU A 31 -5.20 4.81 -4.05
CA LEU A 31 -6.15 3.69 -4.01
C LEU A 31 -6.84 3.50 -5.36
N GLY A 32 -7.37 4.60 -5.94
CA GLY A 32 -8.03 4.57 -7.24
C GLY A 32 -7.12 4.09 -8.37
N GLN A 33 -5.88 4.61 -8.42
CA GLN A 33 -4.88 4.20 -9.41
C GLN A 33 -4.53 2.70 -9.30
N ARG A 34 -4.42 2.19 -8.08
CA ARG A 34 -4.09 0.78 -7.83
C ARG A 34 -5.22 -0.17 -8.26
N ILE A 35 -6.46 0.19 -7.95
CA ILE A 35 -7.66 -0.53 -8.42
C ILE A 35 -7.72 -0.52 -9.94
N ARG A 36 -7.51 0.65 -10.56
CA ARG A 36 -7.48 0.80 -12.03
C ARG A 36 -6.42 -0.09 -12.67
N GLY A 37 -5.19 -0.08 -12.15
CA GLY A 37 -4.10 -0.90 -12.67
C GLY A 37 -4.44 -2.39 -12.65
N MET A 38 -4.94 -2.89 -11.51
CA MET A 38 -5.34 -4.30 -11.40
C MET A 38 -6.51 -4.67 -12.31
N ARG A 39 -7.46 -3.75 -12.52
CA ARG A 39 -8.56 -3.94 -13.47
C ARG A 39 -8.02 -4.07 -14.90
N GLU A 40 -7.14 -3.16 -15.31
CA GLU A 40 -6.56 -3.12 -16.66
C GLU A 40 -5.66 -4.33 -16.92
N GLU A 41 -4.86 -4.77 -15.94
CA GLU A 41 -4.06 -6.01 -16.01
C GLU A 41 -4.91 -7.26 -16.27
N ARG A 42 -6.18 -7.24 -15.85
CA ARG A 42 -7.15 -8.34 -16.04
C ARG A 42 -8.02 -8.17 -17.29
N GLY A 43 -7.82 -7.10 -18.06
CA GLY A 43 -8.64 -6.81 -19.23
C GLY A 43 -10.11 -6.53 -18.93
N LEU A 44 -10.44 -6.13 -17.70
CA LEU A 44 -11.82 -5.88 -17.28
C LEU A 44 -12.24 -4.44 -17.56
N THR A 45 -13.49 -4.22 -17.97
CA THR A 45 -14.08 -2.88 -18.04
C THR A 45 -14.55 -2.41 -16.66
N GLN A 46 -14.73 -1.09 -16.48
CA GLN A 46 -15.31 -0.57 -15.23
C GLN A 46 -16.72 -1.15 -14.98
N GLN A 47 -17.50 -1.34 -16.05
CA GLN A 47 -18.81 -1.97 -15.97
C GLN A 47 -18.71 -3.43 -15.50
N ALA A 48 -17.78 -4.21 -16.05
CA ALA A 48 -17.59 -5.61 -15.63
C ALA A 48 -17.25 -5.72 -14.14
N VAL A 49 -16.33 -4.89 -13.64
CA VAL A 49 -16.01 -4.85 -12.21
C VAL A 49 -17.22 -4.43 -11.38
N ALA A 50 -17.99 -3.43 -11.84
CA ALA A 50 -19.18 -2.95 -11.15
C ALA A 50 -20.26 -4.04 -11.04
N GLU A 51 -20.49 -4.79 -12.11
CA GLU A 51 -21.42 -5.91 -12.16
C GLU A 51 -21.02 -7.03 -11.20
N ILE A 52 -19.77 -7.48 -11.26
CA ILE A 52 -19.26 -8.55 -10.38
C ILE A 52 -19.26 -8.09 -8.91
N ALA A 53 -18.82 -6.86 -8.64
CA ALA A 53 -18.83 -6.29 -7.31
C ALA A 53 -20.25 -5.91 -6.83
N GLY A 54 -21.27 -5.93 -7.70
CA GLY A 54 -22.63 -5.47 -7.46
C GLY A 54 -22.71 -4.05 -6.89
N VAL A 55 -21.97 -3.13 -7.50
CA VAL A 55 -21.99 -1.68 -7.23
C VAL A 55 -22.34 -0.92 -8.51
N ALA A 56 -22.61 0.37 -8.41
CA ALA A 56 -22.89 1.18 -9.60
C ALA A 56 -21.60 1.49 -10.39
N THR A 57 -21.66 1.50 -11.72
CA THR A 57 -20.49 1.76 -12.59
C THR A 57 -19.87 3.15 -12.35
N ASP A 58 -20.69 4.15 -12.04
CA ASP A 58 -20.23 5.50 -11.70
C ASP A 58 -19.41 5.51 -10.40
N MET A 59 -19.69 4.59 -9.47
CA MET A 59 -18.92 4.42 -8.24
C MET A 59 -17.52 3.92 -8.55
N VAL A 60 -17.39 2.90 -9.41
CA VAL A 60 -16.08 2.39 -9.86
C VAL A 60 -15.30 3.49 -10.57
N SER A 61 -15.95 4.23 -11.47
CA SER A 61 -15.33 5.35 -12.18
C SER A 61 -14.86 6.45 -11.22
N ARG A 62 -15.68 6.86 -10.25
CA ARG A 62 -15.28 7.87 -9.25
C ARG A 62 -14.15 7.38 -8.34
N LEU A 63 -14.16 6.10 -7.98
CA LEU A 63 -13.13 5.48 -7.16
C LEU A 63 -11.79 5.47 -7.90
N GLU A 64 -11.74 4.99 -9.14
CA GLU A 64 -10.52 4.92 -9.96
C GLU A 64 -9.92 6.31 -10.25
N ASN A 65 -10.76 7.35 -10.31
CA ASN A 65 -10.34 8.72 -10.54
C ASN A 65 -10.05 9.51 -9.24
N GLY A 66 -10.08 8.87 -8.07
CA GLY A 66 -9.81 9.52 -6.78
C GLY A 66 -10.87 10.57 -6.37
N ARG A 67 -12.06 10.53 -6.97
CA ARG A 67 -13.19 11.44 -6.68
C ARG A 67 -14.16 10.86 -5.66
N TYR A 68 -14.00 9.59 -5.30
CA TYR A 68 -14.78 8.94 -4.26
C TYR A 68 -14.05 9.10 -2.92
N THR A 69 -14.56 9.98 -2.05
CA THR A 69 -13.81 10.45 -0.87
C THR A 69 -13.87 9.52 0.34
N SER A 70 -14.83 8.60 0.42
CA SER A 70 -14.95 7.69 1.57
C SER A 70 -15.71 6.40 1.23
N PRO A 71 -15.08 5.42 0.54
CA PRO A 71 -15.68 4.12 0.29
C PRO A 71 -15.75 3.31 1.58
N GLY A 72 -16.92 2.74 1.86
CA GLY A 72 -17.09 1.83 2.99
C GLY A 72 -16.26 0.55 2.80
N LEU A 73 -15.83 -0.07 3.90
CA LEU A 73 -15.06 -1.32 3.89
C LEU A 73 -15.74 -2.43 3.06
N ARG A 74 -17.07 -2.53 3.15
CA ARG A 74 -17.86 -3.49 2.36
C ARG A 74 -17.71 -3.28 0.86
N THR A 75 -17.70 -2.02 0.40
CA THR A 75 -17.48 -1.69 -1.01
C THR A 75 -16.08 -2.12 -1.45
N LEU A 76 -15.07 -1.83 -0.62
CA LEU A 76 -13.68 -2.18 -0.92
C LEU A 76 -13.46 -3.70 -0.99
N LEU A 77 -14.07 -4.46 -0.08
CA LEU A 77 -14.06 -5.93 -0.13
C LEU A 77 -14.66 -6.45 -1.43
N ARG A 78 -15.85 -5.97 -1.82
CA ARG A 78 -16.52 -6.41 -3.06
C ARG A 78 -15.72 -6.09 -4.32
N ILE A 79 -15.04 -4.93 -4.34
CA ILE A 79 -14.13 -4.57 -5.44
C ILE A 79 -12.91 -5.49 -5.47
N ALA A 80 -12.30 -5.79 -4.32
CA ALA A 80 -11.17 -6.71 -4.25
C ALA A 80 -11.57 -8.13 -4.69
N ASP A 81 -12.73 -8.62 -4.25
CA ASP A 81 -13.30 -9.90 -4.66
C ASP A 81 -13.57 -9.95 -6.17
N ALA A 82 -14.14 -8.87 -6.73
CA ALA A 82 -14.38 -8.76 -8.18
C ALA A 82 -13.10 -8.74 -9.01
N LEU A 83 -12.00 -8.24 -8.43
CA LEU A 83 -10.67 -8.29 -9.03
C LEU A 83 -9.93 -9.60 -8.70
N GLY A 84 -10.49 -10.49 -7.88
CA GLY A 84 -9.85 -11.74 -7.49
C GLY A 84 -8.54 -11.52 -6.73
N VAL A 85 -8.47 -10.52 -5.86
CA VAL A 85 -7.29 -10.21 -5.04
C VAL A 85 -7.64 -10.04 -3.56
N PRO A 86 -6.70 -10.28 -2.64
CA PRO A 86 -6.87 -9.88 -1.25
C PRO A 86 -7.12 -8.37 -1.10
N LEU A 87 -7.92 -7.97 -0.11
CA LEU A 87 -8.17 -6.55 0.19
C LEU A 87 -6.87 -5.75 0.36
N ALA A 88 -5.87 -6.34 1.02
CA ALA A 88 -4.58 -5.70 1.23
C ALA A 88 -3.88 -5.33 -0.08
N SER A 89 -4.12 -6.08 -1.17
CA SER A 89 -3.52 -5.79 -2.47
C SER A 89 -4.01 -4.48 -3.05
N VAL A 90 -5.27 -4.08 -2.81
CA VAL A 90 -5.81 -2.80 -3.32
C VAL A 90 -5.46 -1.61 -2.43
N MET A 91 -5.04 -1.84 -1.18
CA MET A 91 -4.66 -0.77 -0.27
C MET A 91 -3.32 -0.16 -0.68
N PRO A 92 -3.21 1.18 -0.74
CA PRO A 92 -1.92 1.86 -0.79
C PRO A 92 -1.11 1.59 0.47
N ASP A 93 0.20 1.48 0.32
CA ASP A 93 1.14 1.39 1.43
C ASP A 93 1.02 2.63 2.35
N ALA A 94 1.33 2.46 3.64
CA ALA A 94 1.01 3.39 4.72
C ALA A 94 1.57 4.83 4.59
N GLY A 95 2.41 5.09 3.60
CA GLY A 95 2.74 6.43 3.15
C GLY A 95 2.29 6.59 1.72
N GLY A 96 1.24 7.38 1.46
CA GLY A 96 0.90 7.91 0.12
C GLY A 96 1.99 8.83 -0.46
N ALA A 97 3.25 8.57 -0.13
CA ALA A 97 4.44 9.21 -0.58
C ALA A 97 5.28 8.19 -1.34
N VAL A 98 5.61 8.59 -2.57
CA VAL A 98 6.70 8.13 -3.40
C VAL A 98 6.45 6.87 -4.23
N VAL A 99 5.77 7.09 -5.36
CA VAL A 99 6.24 6.52 -6.62
C VAL A 99 7.73 6.88 -6.75
N GLY A 100 8.62 5.89 -6.62
CA GLY A 100 10.03 6.04 -7.02
C GLY A 100 11.10 6.25 -5.94
N SER A 101 10.87 5.92 -4.66
CA SER A 101 12.00 5.91 -3.71
C SER A 101 12.88 4.68 -3.96
N ALA A 102 14.20 4.84 -3.87
CA ALA A 102 15.14 3.72 -3.94
C ALA A 102 14.80 2.65 -2.89
N GLU A 103 14.30 3.08 -1.72
CA GLU A 103 13.83 2.20 -0.65
C GLU A 103 12.65 1.31 -1.10
N SER A 104 11.63 1.89 -1.74
CA SER A 104 10.47 1.14 -2.25
C SER A 104 10.88 0.11 -3.31
N ALA A 105 11.82 0.46 -4.18
CA ALA A 105 12.36 -0.47 -5.18
C ALA A 105 13.12 -1.64 -4.54
N LEU A 106 13.93 -1.35 -3.51
CA LEU A 106 14.67 -2.38 -2.75
C LEU A 106 13.71 -3.30 -1.98
N LYS A 107 12.69 -2.75 -1.31
CA LYS A 107 11.66 -3.53 -0.61
C LYS A 107 10.88 -4.43 -1.57
N ALA A 108 10.44 -3.92 -2.71
CA ALA A 108 9.73 -4.71 -3.72
C ALA A 108 10.60 -5.86 -4.27
N ARG A 109 11.89 -5.58 -4.54
CA ARG A 109 12.84 -6.59 -5.00
C ARG A 109 13.08 -7.67 -3.94
N LEU A 110 13.22 -7.28 -2.67
CA LEU A 110 13.35 -8.21 -1.55
C LEU A 110 12.13 -9.13 -1.42
N LEU A 111 10.91 -8.58 -1.47
CA LEU A 111 9.67 -9.37 -1.40
C LEU A 111 9.55 -10.37 -2.57
N THR A 112 9.95 -9.96 -3.77
CA THR A 112 9.94 -10.84 -4.95
C THR A 112 10.88 -12.04 -4.78
N LEU A 113 12.08 -11.80 -4.23
CA LEU A 113 13.03 -12.87 -3.91
C LEU A 113 12.51 -13.75 -2.77
N ALA A 114 11.93 -13.15 -1.74
CA ALA A 114 11.40 -13.87 -0.58
C ALA A 114 10.29 -14.86 -0.97
N HIS A 115 9.40 -14.53 -1.91
CA HIS A 115 8.35 -15.45 -2.38
C HIS A 115 8.88 -16.72 -3.06
N ARG A 116 10.13 -16.72 -3.52
CA ARG A 116 10.75 -17.86 -4.22
C ARG A 116 11.77 -18.61 -3.36
N ALA A 117 12.02 -18.12 -2.15
CA ALA A 117 13.00 -18.67 -1.23
C ALA A 117 12.43 -19.86 -0.46
N ARG A 118 13.28 -20.83 -0.12
CA ARG A 118 12.90 -21.93 0.79
C ARG A 118 12.95 -21.41 2.24
N PRO A 119 12.28 -22.07 3.20
CA PRO A 119 12.28 -21.65 4.60
C PRO A 119 13.68 -21.40 5.18
N GLN A 120 14.65 -22.28 4.89
CA GLN A 120 16.05 -22.16 5.35
C GLN A 120 16.74 -20.91 4.78
N ASP A 121 16.46 -20.56 3.52
CA ASP A 121 17.04 -19.39 2.87
C ASP A 121 16.45 -18.09 3.47
N LEU A 122 15.17 -18.12 3.87
CA LEU A 122 14.51 -17.00 4.56
C LEU A 122 15.02 -16.78 5.98
N GLU A 123 15.26 -17.85 6.73
CA GLU A 123 15.85 -17.78 8.08
C GLU A 123 17.20 -17.05 8.05
N LEU A 124 18.07 -17.43 7.10
CA LEU A 124 19.36 -16.78 6.91
C LEU A 124 19.22 -15.29 6.53
N VAL A 125 18.27 -14.96 5.65
CA VAL A 125 17.99 -13.57 5.27
C VAL A 125 17.53 -12.73 6.47
N VAL A 126 16.66 -13.28 7.32
CA VAL A 126 16.19 -12.60 8.54
C VAL A 126 17.34 -12.40 9.52
N GLU A 127 18.20 -13.41 9.73
CA GLU A 127 19.35 -13.33 10.63
C GLU A 127 20.37 -12.27 10.17
N LEU A 128 20.66 -12.25 8.87
CA LEU A 128 21.53 -11.23 8.25
C LEU A 128 20.93 -9.83 8.38
N ALA A 129 19.64 -9.67 8.07
CA ALA A 129 18.95 -8.40 8.19
C ALA A 129 18.99 -7.88 9.63
N GLN A 130 18.73 -8.74 10.61
CA GLN A 130 18.80 -8.41 12.02
C GLN A 130 20.21 -7.99 12.44
N THR A 131 21.24 -8.67 11.94
CA THR A 131 22.65 -8.35 12.20
C THR A 131 23.03 -6.98 11.65
N VAL A 132 22.62 -6.69 10.41
CA VAL A 132 22.86 -5.39 9.77
C VAL A 132 22.14 -4.26 10.53
N ILE A 133 20.85 -4.44 10.83
CA ILE A 133 20.04 -3.45 11.55
C ILE A 133 20.61 -3.18 12.96
N ASN A 134 21.02 -4.22 13.69
CA ASN A 134 21.54 -4.10 15.04
C ASN A 134 22.92 -3.43 15.11
N ARG A 135 23.76 -3.57 14.07
CA ARG A 135 25.05 -2.87 13.99
C ARG A 135 24.88 -1.39 13.67
N SER A 136 23.98 -1.06 12.74
CA SER A 136 23.71 0.33 12.35
C SER A 136 23.08 1.17 13.46
N GLY A 137 22.41 0.56 14.45
CA GLY A 137 21.86 1.26 15.62
C GLY A 137 22.84 1.49 16.78
N ARG A 138 24.10 1.04 16.67
CA ARG A 138 25.15 1.19 17.70
C ARG A 138 26.27 2.17 17.35
N ALA A 139 26.29 2.71 16.13
CA ALA A 139 27.20 3.78 15.69
C ALA A 139 26.52 5.14 15.86
#